data_AF-A0A7S1ZSY4-F1
#
_entry.id   AF-A0A7S1ZSY4-F1
#
_cell.length_a   1.000
_cell.length_b   1.000
_cell.length_c   1.000
_cell.angle_alpha   90.00
_cell.angle_beta   90.00
_cell.angle_gamma   90.00
#
_symmetry.space_group_name_H-M   'P 1'
#
loop_
_entity.id
_entity.type
_entity.pdbx_description
1 polymer ?
#
loop_
_entity_poly.entity_id
_entity_poly.type
_entity_poly.pdbx_seq_one_letter_code
_entity_poly.pdbx_strand_id
1 'polypeptide(L)'
;HWVPITKSWRMNERHYGALQGYNKDTAFEELGIDQELVMEMRRSYATRPPRMDDDHPFWHGGDRRYKGMTEEQLERSRGESLKDTADRVMPFFNSMIVSSLRAGNRCLVVSHANTLRTLIKQIDNISDEDIKGMSIPTGIPLLYRLDKDLRPVDPKMELEFKYMVEPKGYTWATSRAHGFHGVYLGDLERLQEIQKKRDITNRAWQRIILHNLAKGKGGGGDSASDCTEDRSGSKDGRMEHGDTVLETRQIWWRIHSKMQQEGFGNMLLLERMTEHLEKLMLERHQRYLTLSQYEKVVDKIHLDTEGH
;
A
#
# COMPACT_ATOMS: atom_id res chain seq x y z
N HIS A 1 8.50 36.76 12.39
CA HIS A 1 7.68 37.04 11.19
C HIS A 1 6.49 36.09 11.16
N TRP A 2 5.29 36.60 10.86
CA TRP A 2 4.07 35.79 10.76
C TRP A 2 3.95 35.17 9.36
N VAL A 3 3.60 33.88 9.28
CA VAL A 3 3.36 33.17 8.01
C VAL A 3 1.86 32.88 7.90
N PRO A 4 1.18 33.28 6.82
CA PRO A 4 -0.25 32.99 6.65
C PRO A 4 -0.49 31.49 6.49
N ILE A 5 -1.54 30.98 7.14
CA ILE A 5 -1.94 29.56 7.11
C ILE A 5 -3.33 29.45 6.50
N THR A 6 -3.46 28.65 5.44
CA THR A 6 -4.75 28.30 4.83
C THR A 6 -5.07 26.84 5.10
N LYS A 7 -6.26 26.55 5.62
CA LYS A 7 -6.76 25.18 5.88
C LYS A 7 -7.89 24.87 4.91
N SER A 8 -7.92 23.65 4.36
CA SER A 8 -8.95 23.23 3.40
C SER A 8 -9.22 21.74 3.49
N TRP A 9 -10.48 21.34 3.52
CA TRP A 9 -10.89 19.93 3.50
C TRP A 9 -10.42 19.22 2.22
N ARG A 10 -10.23 19.98 1.14
CA ARG A 10 -9.69 19.46 -0.13
C ARG A 10 -8.27 18.91 0.01
N MET A 11 -7.57 19.24 1.10
CA MET A 11 -6.22 18.75 1.42
C MET A 11 -6.22 17.63 2.47
N ASN A 12 -7.39 17.08 2.81
CA ASN A 12 -7.49 15.93 3.71
C ASN A 12 -6.97 14.65 3.06
N GLU A 13 -6.63 13.66 3.89
CA GLU A 13 -6.35 12.28 3.47
C GLU A 13 -7.50 11.68 2.66
N ARG A 14 -7.20 10.69 1.82
CA ARG A 14 -8.20 9.88 1.11
C ARG A 14 -9.19 9.25 2.10
N HIS A 15 -10.48 9.44 1.87
CA HIS A 15 -11.51 8.81 2.71
C HIS A 15 -11.62 7.30 2.44
N TYR A 16 -11.39 6.49 3.46
CA TYR A 16 -11.42 5.02 3.35
C TYR A 16 -12.82 4.41 3.40
N GLY A 17 -13.87 5.24 3.46
CA GLY A 17 -15.25 4.79 3.52
C GLY A 17 -15.50 3.86 4.69
N ALA A 18 -16.33 2.84 4.51
CA ALA A 18 -16.65 1.89 5.58
C ALA A 18 -15.43 1.11 6.12
N LEU A 19 -14.27 1.15 5.45
CA LEU A 19 -13.03 0.55 5.96
C LEU A 19 -12.37 1.38 7.08
N GLN A 20 -12.86 2.59 7.35
CA GLN A 20 -12.27 3.46 8.36
C GLN A 20 -12.49 2.90 9.77
N GLY A 21 -11.39 2.67 10.50
CA GLY A 21 -11.42 2.06 11.83
C GLY A 21 -11.05 0.57 11.84
N TYR A 22 -11.11 -0.10 10.69
CA TYR A 22 -10.70 -1.49 10.56
C TYR A 22 -9.21 -1.61 10.27
N ASN A 23 -8.58 -2.64 10.83
CA ASN A 23 -7.26 -3.05 10.38
C ASN A 23 -7.41 -3.97 9.14
N LYS A 24 -6.32 -4.33 8.48
CA LYS A 24 -6.39 -5.11 7.23
C LYS A 24 -7.00 -6.50 7.44
N ASP A 25 -6.82 -7.05 8.64
CA ASP A 25 -7.15 -8.43 8.98
C ASP A 25 -8.63 -8.51 9.42
N THR A 26 -9.09 -7.55 10.22
CA THR A 26 -10.47 -7.47 10.72
C THR A 26 -11.46 -7.05 9.64
N ALA A 27 -11.03 -6.29 8.63
CA ALA A 27 -11.89 -5.94 7.50
C ALA A 27 -12.39 -7.18 6.74
N PHE A 28 -11.58 -8.25 6.65
CA PHE A 28 -11.99 -9.50 6.02
C PHE A 28 -12.99 -10.27 6.89
N GLU A 29 -12.72 -10.36 8.19
CA GLU A 29 -13.55 -11.13 9.14
C GLU A 29 -14.93 -10.50 9.37
N GLU A 30 -14.98 -9.17 9.52
CA GLU A 30 -16.21 -8.47 9.91
C GLU A 30 -17.05 -8.00 8.72
N LEU A 31 -16.41 -7.62 7.60
CA LEU A 31 -17.12 -7.11 6.41
C LEU A 31 -17.24 -8.16 5.30
N GLY A 32 -16.58 -9.32 5.43
CA GLY A 32 -16.58 -10.38 4.42
C GLY A 32 -15.93 -9.96 3.09
N ILE A 33 -15.13 -8.89 3.09
CA ILE A 33 -14.48 -8.34 1.90
C ILE A 33 -13.20 -9.11 1.66
N ASP A 34 -13.06 -9.71 0.49
CA ASP A 34 -11.84 -10.42 0.08
C ASP A 34 -10.59 -9.54 0.30
N GLN A 35 -9.56 -10.12 0.90
CA GLN A 35 -8.30 -9.44 1.20
C GLN A 35 -7.62 -8.91 -0.07
N GLU A 36 -7.76 -9.60 -1.21
CA GLU A 36 -7.25 -9.12 -2.50
C GLU A 36 -7.95 -7.81 -2.91
N LEU A 37 -9.27 -7.74 -2.72
CA LEU A 37 -10.07 -6.54 -2.98
C LEU A 37 -9.73 -5.40 -2.01
N VAL A 38 -9.48 -5.70 -0.73
CA VAL A 38 -8.99 -4.71 0.26
C VAL A 38 -7.63 -4.13 -0.17
N MET A 39 -6.73 -4.97 -0.69
CA MET A 39 -5.43 -4.51 -1.21
C MET A 39 -5.59 -3.67 -2.47
N GLU A 40 -6.47 -4.08 -3.36
CA GLU A 40 -6.80 -3.35 -4.57
C GLU A 40 -7.31 -1.95 -4.23
N MET A 41 -8.31 -1.82 -3.35
CA MET A 41 -8.83 -0.52 -2.88
C MET A 41 -7.73 0.35 -2.23
N ARG A 42 -6.77 -0.27 -1.53
CA ARG A 42 -5.69 0.46 -0.86
C ARG A 42 -4.61 0.95 -1.80
N ARG A 43 -4.34 0.24 -2.90
CA ARG A 43 -3.21 0.50 -3.81
C ARG A 43 -3.62 1.06 -5.18
N SER A 44 -4.79 0.69 -5.68
CA SER A 44 -5.31 1.11 -6.98
C SER A 44 -5.59 2.60 -7.03
N TYR A 45 -5.43 3.17 -8.23
CA TYR A 45 -5.72 4.57 -8.48
C TYR A 45 -7.23 4.85 -8.46
N ALA A 46 -8.04 3.96 -9.07
CA ALA A 46 -9.46 4.21 -9.33
C ALA A 46 -10.42 3.38 -8.46
N THR A 47 -9.95 2.29 -7.84
CA THR A 47 -10.84 1.41 -7.05
C THR A 47 -11.27 2.12 -5.78
N ARG A 48 -12.58 2.31 -5.61
CA ARG A 48 -13.17 2.95 -4.42
C ARG A 48 -13.42 1.92 -3.31
N PRO A 49 -13.24 2.31 -2.03
CA PRO A 49 -13.72 1.49 -0.93
C PRO A 49 -15.26 1.50 -0.85
N PRO A 50 -15.87 0.57 -0.08
CA PRO A 50 -17.30 0.60 0.20
C PRO A 50 -17.69 1.94 0.84
N ARG A 51 -18.88 2.42 0.48
CA ARG A 51 -19.39 3.71 0.94
C ARG A 51 -19.68 3.65 2.44
N MET A 52 -19.41 4.74 3.13
CA MET A 52 -19.74 4.92 4.54
C MET A 52 -21.20 5.36 4.70
N ASP A 53 -21.94 4.66 5.55
CA ASP A 53 -23.31 5.02 5.93
C ASP A 53 -23.35 6.20 6.91
N ASP A 54 -24.51 6.85 7.03
CA ASP A 54 -24.71 8.00 7.91
C ASP A 54 -24.54 7.68 9.40
N ASP A 55 -24.92 6.48 9.80
CA ASP A 55 -24.85 6.02 11.19
C ASP A 55 -23.45 5.54 11.58
N HIS A 56 -22.48 5.56 10.64
CA HIS A 56 -21.12 5.10 10.90
C HIS A 56 -20.42 6.06 11.89
N PRO A 57 -19.72 5.54 12.93
CA PRO A 57 -19.16 6.38 14.00
C PRO A 57 -18.11 7.40 13.53
N PHE A 58 -17.49 7.16 12.37
CA PHE A 58 -16.49 8.05 11.76
C PHE A 58 -17.06 8.97 10.68
N TRP A 59 -18.38 8.99 10.47
CA TRP A 59 -19.00 9.85 9.48
C TRP A 59 -18.84 11.33 9.83
N HIS A 60 -18.36 12.13 8.88
CA HIS A 60 -18.00 13.53 9.09
C HIS A 60 -19.06 14.53 8.62
N GLY A 61 -20.19 14.06 8.06
CA GLY A 61 -21.26 14.94 7.55
C GLY A 61 -21.88 15.84 8.62
N GLY A 62 -21.93 15.39 9.88
CA GLY A 62 -22.40 16.18 11.02
C GLY A 62 -21.36 17.12 11.64
N ASP A 63 -20.10 17.06 11.22
CA ASP A 63 -19.02 17.81 11.87
C ASP A 63 -18.96 19.27 11.38
N ARG A 64 -18.93 20.20 12.35
CA ARG A 64 -18.85 21.65 12.13
C ARG A 64 -17.76 22.07 11.14
N ARG A 65 -16.65 21.34 11.06
CA ARG A 65 -15.51 21.63 10.15
C ARG A 65 -15.89 21.51 8.67
N TYR A 66 -16.94 20.77 8.36
CA TYR A 66 -17.35 20.45 6.98
C TYR A 66 -18.67 21.13 6.57
N LYS A 67 -19.21 22.04 7.40
CA LYS A 67 -20.45 22.79 7.09
C LYS A 67 -20.43 23.57 5.77
N GLY A 68 -19.24 23.88 5.24
CA GLY A 68 -19.08 24.56 3.95
C GLY A 68 -19.05 23.64 2.73
N MET A 69 -19.18 22.31 2.92
CA MET A 69 -19.28 21.35 1.83
C MET A 69 -20.71 21.28 1.31
N THR A 70 -20.86 21.07 0.00
CA THR A 70 -22.18 20.79 -0.60
C THR A 70 -22.59 19.34 -0.30
N GLU A 71 -23.88 19.04 -0.40
CA GLU A 71 -24.40 17.67 -0.26
C GLU A 71 -23.72 16.70 -1.23
N GLU A 72 -23.51 17.11 -2.48
CA GLU A 72 -22.77 16.32 -3.47
C GLU A 72 -21.32 16.03 -3.04
N GLN A 73 -20.63 17.00 -2.44
CA GLN A 73 -19.26 16.83 -1.97
C GLN A 73 -19.18 15.87 -0.79
N LEU A 74 -20.16 15.92 0.12
CA LEU A 74 -20.29 14.96 1.22
C LEU A 74 -20.61 13.56 0.69
N GLU A 75 -21.53 13.45 -0.25
CA GLU A 75 -21.93 12.16 -0.83
C GLU A 75 -20.76 11.48 -1.56
N ARG A 76 -19.91 12.27 -2.22
CA ARG A 76 -18.65 11.79 -2.83
C ARG A 76 -17.59 11.43 -1.80
N SER A 77 -17.55 12.09 -0.64
CA SER A 77 -16.55 11.81 0.40
C SER A 77 -16.84 10.55 1.20
N ARG A 78 -17.99 9.89 1.00
CA ARG A 78 -18.31 8.59 1.66
C ARG A 78 -17.36 7.45 1.33
N GLY A 79 -16.52 7.57 0.30
CA GLY A 79 -15.53 6.57 -0.06
C GLY A 79 -14.75 7.04 -1.28
N GLU A 80 -13.47 7.36 -1.09
CA GLU A 80 -12.65 7.99 -2.12
C GLU A 80 -11.61 7.00 -2.66
N SER A 81 -11.47 6.96 -3.98
CA SER A 81 -10.26 6.44 -4.63
C SER A 81 -9.16 7.51 -4.64
N LEU A 82 -7.95 7.14 -5.09
CA LEU A 82 -6.88 8.12 -5.30
C LEU A 82 -7.22 9.10 -6.44
N LYS A 83 -8.00 8.65 -7.42
CA LYS A 83 -8.58 9.49 -8.48
C LYS A 83 -9.56 10.53 -7.91
N ASP A 84 -10.46 10.13 -7.03
CA ASP A 84 -11.40 11.08 -6.39
C ASP A 84 -10.68 12.11 -5.53
N THR A 85 -9.62 11.66 -4.85
CA THR A 85 -8.71 12.55 -4.11
C THR A 85 -8.12 13.59 -5.07
N ALA A 86 -7.72 13.20 -6.28
CA ALA A 86 -7.23 14.13 -7.31
C ALA A 86 -8.29 15.15 -7.73
N ASP A 87 -9.50 14.69 -8.01
CA ASP A 87 -10.59 15.56 -8.47
C ASP A 87 -10.87 16.70 -7.48
N ARG A 88 -10.75 16.47 -6.17
CA ARG A 88 -10.94 17.53 -5.16
C ARG A 88 -9.69 18.36 -4.88
N VAL A 89 -8.50 17.78 -4.97
CA VAL A 89 -7.22 18.45 -4.67
C VAL A 89 -6.85 19.42 -5.78
N MET A 90 -7.02 19.03 -7.05
CA MET A 90 -6.54 19.80 -8.20
C MET A 90 -7.15 21.19 -8.33
N PRO A 91 -8.46 21.39 -8.13
CA PRO A 91 -9.03 22.74 -8.11
C PRO A 91 -8.41 23.64 -7.03
N PHE A 92 -8.10 23.09 -5.85
CA PHE A 92 -7.44 23.85 -4.78
C PHE A 92 -5.96 24.14 -5.11
N PHE A 93 -5.25 23.15 -5.64
CA PHE A 93 -3.87 23.30 -6.08
C PHE A 93 -3.74 24.41 -7.14
N ASN A 94 -4.58 24.37 -8.18
CA ASN A 94 -4.54 25.35 -9.27
C ASN A 94 -4.98 26.75 -8.85
N SER A 95 -6.02 26.87 -8.02
CA SER A 95 -6.54 28.19 -7.62
C SER A 95 -5.68 28.88 -6.55
N MET A 96 -5.14 28.13 -5.59
CA MET A 96 -4.43 28.69 -4.44
C MET A 96 -2.92 28.55 -4.56
N ILE A 97 -2.43 27.31 -4.70
CA ILE A 97 -0.99 27.02 -4.63
C ILE A 97 -0.29 27.56 -5.87
N VAL A 98 -0.79 27.22 -7.07
CA VAL A 98 -0.22 27.70 -8.33
C VAL A 98 -0.29 29.22 -8.44
N SER A 99 -1.42 29.83 -8.11
CA SER A 99 -1.56 31.29 -8.10
C SER A 99 -0.55 31.97 -7.17
N SER A 100 -0.34 31.41 -5.98
CA SER A 100 0.64 31.92 -5.02
C SER A 100 2.07 31.78 -5.53
N LEU A 101 2.41 30.63 -6.13
CA LEU A 101 3.73 30.40 -6.74
C LEU A 101 3.99 31.38 -7.89
N ARG A 102 2.98 31.62 -8.75
CA ARG A 102 3.07 32.60 -9.85
C ARG A 102 3.23 34.04 -9.36
N ALA A 103 2.74 34.36 -8.18
CA ALA A 103 2.98 35.65 -7.51
C ALA A 103 4.40 35.76 -6.91
N GLY A 104 5.24 34.73 -7.04
CA GLY A 104 6.61 34.71 -6.52
C GLY A 104 6.73 34.29 -5.05
N ASN A 105 5.64 33.80 -4.44
CA ASN A 105 5.66 33.35 -3.05
C ASN A 105 6.25 31.94 -2.91
N ARG A 106 6.82 31.66 -1.75
CA ARG A 106 7.24 30.30 -1.36
C ARG A 106 6.13 29.63 -0.57
N CYS A 107 5.74 28.43 -0.99
CA CYS A 107 4.64 27.68 -0.37
C CYS A 107 5.18 26.46 0.39
N LEU A 108 4.68 26.25 1.61
CA LEU A 108 4.85 24.99 2.34
C LEU A 108 3.50 24.27 2.35
N VAL A 109 3.46 23.06 1.81
CA VAL A 109 2.27 22.21 1.80
C VAL A 109 2.45 21.10 2.83
N VAL A 110 1.61 21.12 3.87
CA VAL A 110 1.57 20.06 4.89
C VAL A 110 0.24 19.35 4.75
N SER A 111 0.30 18.06 4.42
CA SER A 111 -0.87 17.24 4.14
C SER A 111 -0.55 15.76 4.40
N HIS A 112 -1.38 14.87 3.87
CA HIS A 112 -1.34 13.43 4.11
C HIS A 112 -0.77 12.67 2.91
N ALA A 113 -0.49 11.38 3.08
CA ALA A 113 0.27 10.62 2.11
C ALA A 113 -0.43 10.51 0.75
N ASN A 114 -1.73 10.18 0.69
CA ASN A 114 -2.39 10.04 -0.62
C ASN A 114 -2.60 11.40 -1.29
N THR A 115 -2.88 12.44 -0.52
CA THR A 115 -2.97 13.82 -1.04
C THR A 115 -1.66 14.30 -1.65
N LEU A 116 -0.54 14.07 -0.96
CA LEU A 116 0.78 14.42 -1.46
C LEU A 116 1.15 13.56 -2.69
N ARG A 117 0.78 12.27 -2.72
CA ARG A 117 0.95 11.42 -3.91
C ARG A 117 0.22 12.00 -5.11
N THR A 118 -0.99 12.49 -4.91
CA THR A 118 -1.77 13.11 -5.99
C THR A 118 -1.09 14.37 -6.53
N LEU A 119 -0.56 15.23 -5.65
CA LEU A 119 0.18 16.42 -6.06
C LEU A 119 1.44 16.06 -6.84
N ILE A 120 2.21 15.09 -6.33
CA ILE A 120 3.44 14.64 -6.96
C ILE A 120 3.16 14.00 -8.32
N LYS A 121 2.12 13.15 -8.42
CA LYS A 121 1.67 12.59 -9.70
C LYS A 121 1.42 13.67 -10.76
N GLN A 122 0.86 14.80 -10.34
CA GLN A 122 0.50 15.90 -11.24
C GLN A 122 1.70 16.78 -11.62
N ILE A 123 2.60 17.03 -10.67
CA ILE A 123 3.82 17.81 -10.92
C ILE A 123 4.82 17.03 -11.77
N ASP A 124 5.01 15.74 -11.47
CA ASP A 124 6.00 14.87 -12.12
C ASP A 124 5.41 14.08 -13.30
N ASN A 125 4.13 14.30 -13.61
CA ASN A 125 3.41 13.64 -14.70
C ASN A 125 3.53 12.09 -14.67
N ILE A 126 3.35 11.52 -13.47
CA ILE A 126 3.43 10.07 -13.22
C ILE A 126 2.17 9.37 -13.74
N SER A 127 2.32 8.19 -14.34
CA SER A 127 1.23 7.35 -14.82
C SER A 127 0.34 6.80 -13.68
N ASP A 128 -0.81 6.22 -14.02
CA ASP A 128 -1.72 5.60 -13.03
C ASP A 128 -1.20 4.24 -12.55
N GLU A 129 -0.32 3.60 -13.33
CA GLU A 129 0.37 2.37 -12.98
C GLU A 129 1.52 2.65 -11.99
N ASP A 130 2.42 3.57 -12.33
CA ASP A 130 3.63 3.85 -11.55
C ASP A 130 3.32 4.47 -10.19
N ILE A 131 2.21 5.23 -10.11
CA ILE A 131 1.83 5.84 -8.84
C ILE A 131 1.57 4.79 -7.77
N LYS A 132 1.13 3.56 -8.10
CA LYS A 132 0.77 2.50 -7.14
C LYS A 132 1.94 2.13 -6.22
N GLY A 133 3.15 2.03 -6.78
CA GLY A 133 4.38 1.69 -6.07
C GLY A 133 4.96 2.84 -5.23
N MET A 134 4.46 4.06 -5.41
CA MET A 134 4.98 5.23 -4.73
C MET A 134 4.65 5.22 -3.24
N SER A 135 5.67 5.37 -2.39
CA SER A 135 5.50 5.56 -0.95
C SER A 135 6.14 6.88 -0.52
N ILE A 136 5.42 7.66 0.29
CA ILE A 136 5.93 8.91 0.84
C ILE A 136 6.32 8.69 2.30
N PRO A 137 7.58 9.01 2.68
CA PRO A 137 8.00 8.94 4.06
C PRO A 137 7.34 10.04 4.89
N THR A 138 6.93 9.71 6.11
CA THR A 138 6.26 10.65 7.01
C THR A 138 7.30 11.59 7.63
N GLY A 139 7.03 12.90 7.65
CA GLY A 139 7.87 13.87 8.33
C GLY A 139 9.16 14.26 7.59
N ILE A 140 9.27 13.89 6.31
CA ILE A 140 10.40 14.30 5.46
C ILE A 140 9.93 15.40 4.49
N PRO A 141 10.48 16.62 4.58
CA PRO A 141 10.22 17.68 3.62
C PRO A 141 10.64 17.30 2.18
N LEU A 142 9.74 17.54 1.23
CA LEU A 142 9.99 17.37 -0.20
C LEU A 142 10.12 18.77 -0.82
N LEU A 143 11.26 19.08 -1.44
CA LEU A 143 11.51 20.38 -2.05
C LEU A 143 11.30 20.30 -3.56
N TYR A 144 10.35 21.09 -4.07
CA TYR A 144 10.14 21.27 -5.50
C TYR A 144 10.63 22.66 -5.93
N ARG A 145 11.47 22.69 -6.95
CA ARG A 145 11.76 23.90 -7.72
C ARG A 145 11.04 23.76 -9.05
N LEU A 146 10.19 24.72 -9.36
CA LEU A 146 9.33 24.68 -10.54
C LEU A 146 9.70 25.84 -11.47
N ASP A 147 9.66 25.60 -12.77
CA ASP A 147 9.82 26.64 -13.78
C ASP A 147 8.52 27.44 -13.95
N LYS A 148 8.51 28.37 -14.91
CA LYS A 148 7.34 29.20 -15.26
C LYS A 148 6.13 28.36 -15.71
N ASP A 149 6.37 27.16 -16.24
CA ASP A 149 5.38 26.22 -16.74
C ASP A 149 5.01 25.18 -15.67
N LEU A 150 5.46 25.39 -14.42
CA LEU A 150 5.28 24.52 -13.25
C LEU A 150 5.92 23.14 -13.39
N ARG A 151 6.91 23.00 -14.27
CA ARG A 151 7.67 21.76 -14.42
C ARG A 151 8.85 21.76 -13.47
N PRO A 152 9.21 20.61 -12.88
CA PRO A 152 10.42 20.48 -12.08
C PRO A 152 11.66 20.94 -12.85
N VAL A 153 12.45 21.85 -12.26
CA VAL A 153 13.70 22.34 -12.87
C VAL A 153 14.88 21.46 -12.44
N ASP A 154 15.67 21.03 -13.43
CA ASP A 154 16.88 20.18 -13.40
C ASP A 154 17.15 19.30 -12.14
N PRO A 155 17.07 17.96 -12.27
CA PRO A 155 17.50 16.97 -11.27
C PRO A 155 18.99 17.03 -10.86
N LYS A 156 19.83 17.80 -11.57
CA LYS A 156 21.28 17.88 -11.37
C LYS A 156 21.74 19.14 -10.65
N MET A 157 20.84 20.05 -10.30
CA MET A 157 21.24 21.27 -9.61
C MET A 157 21.65 20.93 -8.17
N GLU A 158 22.92 21.14 -7.84
CA GLU A 158 23.41 20.97 -6.47
C GLU A 158 22.57 21.86 -5.54
N LEU A 159 21.88 21.22 -4.60
CA LEU A 159 21.28 21.93 -3.48
C LEU A 159 22.43 22.35 -2.56
N GLU A 160 22.59 23.64 -2.29
CA GLU A 160 23.51 24.19 -1.27
C GLU A 160 23.11 23.80 0.18
N PHE A 161 22.47 22.66 0.38
CA PHE A 161 22.02 22.21 1.69
C PHE A 161 22.65 20.86 2.03
N LYS A 162 23.54 20.93 3.02
CA LYS A 162 24.21 19.79 3.63
C LYS A 162 23.18 18.96 4.39
N TYR A 163 23.02 17.68 4.01
CA TYR A 163 22.26 16.71 4.79
C TYR A 163 22.74 16.72 6.25
N MET A 164 21.82 16.82 7.23
CA MET A 164 22.18 16.56 8.63
C MET A 164 22.41 15.06 8.88
N VAL A 165 21.81 14.19 8.05
CA VAL A 165 21.94 12.72 8.11
C VAL A 165 21.76 12.13 6.71
N GLU A 166 22.52 11.10 6.36
CA GLU A 166 22.30 10.30 5.14
C GLU A 166 20.98 9.50 5.21
N PRO A 167 20.05 9.66 4.26
CA PRO A 167 18.83 8.87 4.23
C PRO A 167 19.14 7.40 3.93
N LYS A 168 18.74 6.50 4.84
CA LYS A 168 18.68 5.06 4.56
C LYS A 168 17.29 4.72 4.00
N GLY A 169 17.23 4.52 2.69
CA GLY A 169 15.98 4.37 1.91
C GLY A 169 16.22 4.77 0.46
N TYR A 170 15.29 5.51 -0.15
CA TYR A 170 15.48 6.12 -1.48
C TYR A 170 16.87 6.79 -1.54
N THR A 171 17.80 6.16 -2.26
CA THR A 171 19.18 6.62 -2.39
C THR A 171 19.23 7.80 -3.36
N TRP A 172 20.30 8.60 -3.30
CA TRP A 172 20.59 9.64 -4.29
C TRP A 172 20.44 9.13 -5.75
N ALA A 173 20.67 7.83 -6.00
CA ALA A 173 20.52 7.21 -7.31
C ALA A 173 19.06 7.10 -7.79
N THR A 174 18.09 6.83 -6.91
CA THR A 174 16.66 6.74 -7.29
C THR A 174 16.01 8.11 -7.44
N SER A 175 16.54 9.11 -6.71
CA SER A 175 16.14 10.51 -6.84
C SER A 175 16.45 11.11 -8.23
N ARG A 176 17.57 10.71 -8.86
CA ARG A 176 17.98 11.16 -10.21
C ARG A 176 17.13 10.59 -11.34
N ALA A 177 16.56 9.40 -11.17
CA ALA A 177 15.74 8.75 -12.20
C ALA A 177 14.35 9.40 -12.36
N HIS A 178 13.83 10.05 -11.30
CA HIS A 178 12.48 10.61 -11.26
C HIS A 178 12.44 12.11 -10.89
N GLY A 179 13.58 12.81 -10.91
CA GLY A 179 13.64 14.27 -10.72
C GLY A 179 13.42 14.79 -9.30
N PHE A 180 13.65 13.95 -8.28
CA PHE A 180 13.34 14.25 -6.89
C PHE A 180 14.52 14.85 -6.12
N HIS A 181 14.26 15.84 -5.25
CA HIS A 181 15.21 16.31 -4.25
C HIS A 181 14.52 16.58 -2.89
N GLY A 182 14.60 15.61 -1.99
CA GLY A 182 14.10 15.73 -0.61
C GLY A 182 15.19 16.13 0.38
N VAL A 183 14.86 17.01 1.33
CA VAL A 183 15.74 17.35 2.46
C VAL A 183 15.18 16.72 3.72
N TYR A 184 16.02 16.02 4.48
CA TYR A 184 15.62 15.46 5.77
C TYR A 184 15.79 16.47 6.91
N LEU A 185 14.69 16.79 7.58
CA LEU A 185 14.65 17.58 8.82
C LEU A 185 13.85 16.77 9.86
N GLY A 186 14.45 15.74 10.44
CA GLY A 186 13.77 14.92 11.44
C GLY A 186 14.72 14.19 12.39
N ASP A 187 14.16 13.73 13.51
CA ASP A 187 14.82 12.90 14.50
C ASP A 187 14.90 11.44 14.02
N LEU A 188 16.12 10.89 13.96
CA LEU A 188 16.44 9.56 13.44
C LEU A 188 15.63 8.45 14.14
N GLU A 189 15.45 8.57 15.46
CA GLU A 189 14.79 7.54 16.27
C GLU A 189 13.31 7.41 15.89
N ARG A 190 12.64 8.54 15.69
CA ARG A 190 11.22 8.59 15.31
C ARG A 190 10.98 8.00 13.93
N LEU A 191 11.91 8.17 13.00
CA LEU A 191 11.80 7.63 11.65
C LEU A 191 12.02 6.12 11.62
N GLN A 192 12.98 5.64 12.42
CA GLN A 192 13.19 4.21 12.63
C GLN A 192 11.97 3.55 13.28
N GLU A 193 11.32 4.22 14.24
CA GLU A 193 10.12 3.71 14.88
C GLU A 193 8.93 3.61 13.91
N ILE A 194 8.72 4.63 13.07
CA ILE A 194 7.68 4.63 12.03
C ILE A 194 7.94 3.52 11.00
N GLN A 195 9.19 3.34 10.58
CA GLN A 195 9.55 2.29 9.64
C GLN A 195 9.39 0.90 10.26
N LYS A 196 9.83 0.70 11.50
CA LYS A 196 9.66 -0.55 12.25
C LYS A 196 8.17 -0.94 12.37
N LYS A 197 7.28 0.02 12.65
CA LYS A 197 5.83 -0.21 12.69
C LYS A 197 5.25 -0.58 11.31
N ARG A 198 5.73 0.04 10.24
CA ARG A 198 5.35 -0.31 8.85
C ARG A 198 5.80 -1.72 8.47
N ASP A 199 7.03 -2.10 8.84
CA ASP A 199 7.58 -3.41 8.54
C ASP A 199 6.87 -4.52 9.32
N ILE A 200 6.50 -4.29 10.59
CA ILE A 200 5.66 -5.21 11.38
C ILE A 200 4.31 -5.45 10.69
N THR A 201 3.65 -4.37 10.24
CA THR A 201 2.36 -4.43 9.52
C THR A 201 2.48 -5.11 8.14
N ASN A 202 3.67 -5.12 7.56
CA ASN A 202 3.97 -5.79 6.30
C ASN A 202 4.28 -7.28 6.52
N ARG A 203 4.94 -7.64 7.63
CA ARG A 203 5.27 -9.03 7.98
C ARG A 203 4.06 -9.86 8.40
N ALA A 204 3.15 -9.31 9.21
CA ALA A 204 1.89 -9.98 9.56
C ALA A 204 1.09 -10.29 8.29
N TRP A 205 1.04 -9.34 7.35
CA TRP A 205 0.39 -9.52 6.07
C TRP A 205 1.08 -10.57 5.17
N GLN A 206 2.41 -10.64 5.19
CA GLN A 206 3.14 -11.68 4.44
C GLN A 206 2.84 -13.09 4.94
N ARG A 207 2.59 -13.30 6.25
CA ARG A 207 2.14 -14.60 6.78
C ARG A 207 0.81 -15.03 6.22
N ILE A 208 -0.12 -14.09 6.08
CA ILE A 208 -1.46 -14.35 5.53
C ILE A 208 -1.37 -14.73 4.05
N ILE A 209 -0.49 -14.06 3.27
CA ILE A 209 -0.24 -14.43 1.87
C ILE A 209 0.24 -15.89 1.79
N LEU A 210 1.24 -16.26 2.60
CA LEU A 210 1.78 -17.62 2.64
C LEU A 210 0.71 -18.65 3.00
N HIS A 211 -0.12 -18.35 3.99
CA HIS A 211 -1.24 -19.20 4.41
C HIS A 211 -2.27 -19.44 3.30
N ASN A 212 -2.66 -18.38 2.58
CA ASN A 212 -3.65 -18.47 1.50
C ASN A 212 -3.10 -19.25 0.30
N LEU A 213 -1.81 -19.11 -0.01
CA LEU A 213 -1.14 -19.87 -1.07
C LEU A 213 -1.04 -21.37 -0.73
N ALA A 214 -0.83 -21.72 0.54
CA ALA A 214 -0.82 -23.10 1.02
C ALA A 214 -2.20 -23.75 0.97
N LYS A 215 -3.26 -23.02 1.32
CA LYS A 215 -4.65 -23.50 1.24
C LYS A 215 -5.25 -23.50 -0.17
N GLY A 216 -4.51 -23.04 -1.19
CA GLY A 216 -4.95 -23.03 -2.58
C GLY A 216 -5.98 -21.95 -2.92
N LYS A 217 -6.12 -20.91 -2.10
CA LYS A 217 -7.03 -19.78 -2.34
C LYS A 217 -6.32 -18.54 -2.90
N GLY A 218 -5.46 -18.71 -3.91
CA GLY A 218 -4.73 -17.58 -4.52
C GLY A 218 -4.62 -17.67 -6.03
N GLY A 219 -5.44 -16.87 -6.73
CA GLY A 219 -5.34 -16.56 -8.18
C GLY A 219 -6.59 -16.93 -8.99
N GLY A 220 -7.43 -15.94 -9.34
CA GLY A 220 -8.71 -16.13 -10.05
C GLY A 220 -8.64 -16.22 -11.60
N GLY A 221 -9.70 -16.83 -12.15
CA GLY A 221 -10.37 -16.49 -13.43
C GLY A 221 -9.82 -17.05 -14.75
N ASP A 222 -10.34 -18.20 -15.24
CA ASP A 222 -11.14 -18.27 -16.47
C ASP A 222 -11.56 -19.72 -16.84
N SER A 223 -12.71 -19.82 -17.53
CA SER A 223 -13.41 -21.00 -18.11
C SER A 223 -14.48 -21.69 -17.25
N ALA A 224 -15.66 -21.08 -17.25
CA ALA A 224 -16.88 -21.86 -17.40
C ALA A 224 -16.96 -22.37 -18.87
N SER A 225 -16.63 -23.64 -19.09
CA SER A 225 -17.08 -24.42 -20.25
C SER A 225 -16.83 -25.92 -19.99
N ASP A 226 -17.90 -26.56 -19.52
CA ASP A 226 -18.48 -27.86 -19.94
C ASP A 226 -17.62 -29.08 -20.34
N CYS A 227 -18.21 -30.24 -20.01
CA CYS A 227 -17.92 -31.64 -20.41
C CYS A 227 -16.75 -32.35 -19.69
N THR A 228 -16.88 -33.56 -19.13
CA THR A 228 -17.97 -34.55 -18.98
C THR A 228 -17.51 -35.60 -17.95
N GLU A 229 -18.48 -36.08 -17.17
CA GLU A 229 -18.63 -37.41 -16.53
C GLU A 229 -17.42 -38.35 -16.37
N ASP A 230 -17.22 -38.83 -15.14
CA ASP A 230 -17.52 -40.25 -14.88
C ASP A 230 -17.84 -40.56 -13.40
N ARG A 231 -18.92 -41.34 -13.21
CA ARG A 231 -19.43 -41.82 -11.93
C ARG A 231 -18.75 -43.13 -11.54
N SER A 232 -18.37 -43.27 -10.27
CA SER A 232 -18.57 -44.51 -9.50
C SER A 232 -18.38 -44.24 -8.01
N GLY A 233 -19.40 -44.57 -7.21
CA GLY A 233 -19.48 -44.18 -5.80
C GLY A 233 -18.89 -45.17 -4.79
N SER A 234 -18.90 -44.77 -3.52
CA SER A 234 -19.32 -45.60 -2.39
C SER A 234 -19.48 -44.70 -1.16
N LYS A 235 -20.54 -44.95 -0.39
CA LYS A 235 -20.66 -44.46 0.99
C LYS A 235 -19.62 -45.20 1.84
N ASP A 236 -18.88 -44.46 2.68
CA ASP A 236 -18.77 -44.70 4.13
C ASP A 236 -17.65 -43.86 4.76
N GLY A 237 -17.84 -43.51 6.04
CA GLY A 237 -16.74 -43.20 6.95
C GLY A 237 -16.45 -41.72 7.21
N ARG A 238 -17.08 -41.17 8.26
CA ARG A 238 -16.43 -40.14 9.07
C ARG A 238 -15.09 -40.70 9.57
N MET A 239 -13.98 -40.09 9.18
CA MET A 239 -12.68 -40.26 9.83
C MET A 239 -12.00 -38.90 10.03
N GLU A 240 -11.24 -38.84 11.12
CA GLU A 240 -10.63 -37.69 11.78
C GLU A 240 -9.66 -36.90 10.89
N HIS A 241 -9.42 -35.64 11.26
CA HIS A 241 -8.58 -34.67 10.54
C HIS A 241 -7.19 -35.22 10.17
N GLY A 242 -7.05 -35.72 8.94
CA GLY A 242 -5.75 -35.94 8.30
C GLY A 242 -5.14 -34.59 7.90
N ASP A 243 -3.94 -34.32 8.39
CA ASP A 243 -3.20 -33.08 8.07
C ASP A 243 -2.96 -32.99 6.56
N THR A 244 -3.40 -31.90 5.92
CA THR A 244 -3.36 -31.73 4.47
C THR A 244 -1.91 -31.80 3.98
N VAL A 245 -1.62 -32.71 3.05
CA VAL A 245 -0.28 -32.85 2.46
C VAL A 245 -0.14 -31.91 1.27
N LEU A 246 0.92 -31.12 1.27
CA LEU A 246 1.23 -30.14 0.24
C LEU A 246 2.49 -30.56 -0.54
N GLU A 247 2.49 -30.39 -1.85
CA GLU A 247 3.68 -30.63 -2.67
C GLU A 247 4.61 -29.40 -2.62
N THR A 248 5.85 -29.60 -2.16
CA THR A 248 6.82 -28.51 -1.93
C THR A 248 7.05 -27.67 -3.19
N ARG A 249 7.12 -28.32 -4.36
CA ARG A 249 7.33 -27.67 -5.66
C ARG A 249 6.15 -26.80 -6.07
N GLN A 250 4.92 -27.24 -5.82
CA GLN A 250 3.72 -26.46 -6.14
C GLN A 250 3.63 -25.21 -5.27
N ILE A 251 3.94 -25.32 -3.98
CA ILE A 251 3.95 -24.16 -3.07
C ILE A 251 5.05 -23.17 -3.48
N TRP A 252 6.26 -23.66 -3.76
CA TRP A 252 7.35 -22.83 -4.24
C TRP A 252 6.93 -22.06 -5.50
N TRP A 253 6.33 -22.75 -6.48
CA TRP A 253 5.89 -22.11 -7.72
C TRP A 253 4.80 -21.06 -7.49
N ARG A 254 3.85 -21.31 -6.56
CA ARG A 254 2.81 -20.35 -6.17
C ARG A 254 3.40 -19.09 -5.52
N ILE A 255 4.36 -19.25 -4.61
CA ILE A 255 5.05 -18.13 -3.94
C ILE A 255 5.88 -17.35 -4.95
N HIS A 256 6.69 -18.05 -5.75
CA HIS A 256 7.53 -17.43 -6.77
C HIS A 256 6.68 -16.67 -7.80
N SER A 257 5.59 -17.25 -8.29
CA SER A 257 4.65 -16.58 -9.20
C SER A 257 3.99 -15.36 -8.56
N LYS A 258 3.64 -15.41 -7.27
CA LYS A 258 3.10 -14.26 -6.54
C LYS A 258 4.15 -13.15 -6.38
N MET A 259 5.42 -13.48 -6.19
CA MET A 259 6.52 -12.51 -6.10
C MET A 259 6.80 -11.78 -7.42
N GLN A 260 6.49 -12.40 -8.57
CA GLN A 260 6.58 -11.73 -9.88
C GLN A 260 5.45 -10.70 -10.10
N GLN A 261 4.43 -10.66 -9.25
CA GLN A 261 3.38 -9.64 -9.31
C GLN A 261 3.87 -8.31 -8.71
N GLU A 262 3.41 -7.20 -9.28
CA GLU A 262 3.77 -5.85 -8.81
C GLU A 262 3.46 -5.65 -7.31
N GLY A 263 4.48 -5.20 -6.57
CA GLY A 263 4.35 -4.87 -5.15
C GLY A 263 4.44 -6.07 -4.20
N PHE A 264 4.86 -7.25 -4.68
CA PHE A 264 5.19 -8.44 -3.86
C PHE A 264 6.67 -8.85 -3.92
N GLY A 265 7.42 -8.43 -4.95
CA GLY A 265 8.83 -8.82 -5.14
C GLY A 265 9.80 -8.41 -4.03
N ASN A 266 9.51 -7.36 -3.26
CA ASN A 266 10.37 -6.86 -2.18
C ASN A 266 9.93 -7.35 -0.77
N MET A 267 9.11 -8.40 -0.70
CA MET A 267 8.61 -8.93 0.58
C MET A 267 9.58 -9.95 1.18
N LEU A 268 10.29 -9.53 2.23
CA LEU A 268 11.33 -10.32 2.90
C LEU A 268 10.88 -11.73 3.35
N LEU A 269 9.66 -11.90 3.85
CA LEU A 269 9.17 -13.21 4.30
C LEU A 269 8.87 -14.14 3.11
N LEU A 270 8.40 -13.61 1.98
CA LEU A 270 8.19 -14.41 0.76
C LEU A 270 9.54 -14.85 0.17
N GLU A 271 10.52 -13.95 0.13
CA GLU A 271 11.89 -14.24 -0.31
C GLU A 271 12.52 -15.34 0.56
N ARG A 272 12.55 -15.17 1.88
CA ARG A 272 13.09 -16.18 2.81
C ARG A 272 12.34 -17.50 2.75
N MET A 273 11.03 -17.49 2.53
CA MET A 273 10.25 -18.71 2.37
C MET A 273 10.60 -19.43 1.07
N THR A 274 10.85 -18.69 0.00
CA THR A 274 11.29 -19.24 -1.29
C THR A 274 12.65 -19.92 -1.15
N GLU A 275 13.63 -19.24 -0.52
CA GLU A 275 14.94 -19.80 -0.22
C GLU A 275 14.85 -21.07 0.66
N HIS A 276 13.96 -21.06 1.66
CA HIS A 276 13.77 -22.21 2.54
C HIS A 276 13.21 -23.42 1.78
N LEU A 277 12.19 -23.20 0.94
CA LEU A 277 11.61 -24.26 0.12
C LEU A 277 12.61 -24.80 -0.91
N GLU A 278 13.46 -23.94 -1.50
CA GLU A 278 14.56 -24.37 -2.38
C GLU A 278 15.55 -25.27 -1.66
N LYS A 279 15.97 -24.92 -0.43
CA LYS A 279 16.83 -25.79 0.39
C LYS A 279 16.17 -27.12 0.71
N LEU A 280 14.88 -27.14 1.04
CA LEU A 280 14.15 -28.39 1.28
C LEU A 280 14.10 -29.28 0.03
N MET A 281 13.95 -28.69 -1.16
CA MET A 281 13.93 -29.43 -2.44
C MET A 281 15.32 -29.92 -2.85
N LEU A 282 16.35 -29.08 -2.77
CA LEU A 282 17.69 -29.35 -3.30
C LEU A 282 18.58 -30.12 -2.33
N GLU A 283 18.57 -29.77 -1.03
CA GLU A 283 19.47 -30.36 -0.05
C GLU A 283 18.84 -31.60 0.61
N ARG A 284 17.54 -31.54 0.91
CA ARG A 284 16.84 -32.59 1.68
C ARG A 284 15.96 -33.51 0.83
N HIS A 285 15.83 -33.24 -0.46
CA HIS A 285 14.98 -34.00 -1.39
C HIS A 285 13.53 -34.17 -0.91
N GLN A 286 13.03 -33.23 -0.09
CA GLN A 286 11.73 -33.33 0.54
C GLN A 286 10.62 -32.86 -0.42
N ARG A 287 9.90 -33.83 -1.00
CA ARG A 287 8.86 -33.59 -2.01
C ARG A 287 7.52 -33.12 -1.44
N TYR A 288 7.24 -33.45 -0.18
CA TYR A 288 5.97 -33.19 0.48
C TYR A 288 6.16 -32.54 1.86
N LEU A 289 5.24 -31.66 2.21
CA LEU A 289 5.18 -30.96 3.49
C LEU A 289 3.74 -30.99 3.99
N THR A 290 3.53 -31.36 5.25
CA THR A 290 2.19 -31.22 5.86
C THR A 290 1.87 -29.74 6.09
N LEU A 291 0.59 -29.39 6.12
CA LEU A 291 0.16 -28.03 6.43
C LEU A 291 0.69 -27.56 7.79
N SER A 292 0.67 -28.43 8.82
CA SER A 292 1.26 -28.09 10.12
C SER A 292 2.76 -27.83 10.05
N GLN A 293 3.52 -28.60 9.26
CA GLN A 293 4.95 -28.34 9.06
C GLN A 293 5.20 -27.04 8.30
N TYR A 294 4.37 -26.73 7.30
CA TYR A 294 4.42 -25.46 6.57
C TYR A 294 4.21 -24.27 7.49
N GLU A 295 3.16 -24.29 8.31
CA GLU A 295 2.84 -23.22 9.25
C GLU A 295 3.98 -23.01 10.27
N LYS A 296 4.56 -24.09 10.81
CA LYS A 296 5.73 -24.02 11.70
C LYS A 296 6.94 -23.36 11.04
N VAL A 297 7.17 -23.62 9.76
CA VAL A 297 8.26 -22.99 9.00
C VAL A 297 7.98 -21.50 8.79
N VAL A 298 6.75 -21.13 8.43
CA VAL A 298 6.34 -19.72 8.29
C VAL A 298 6.55 -18.96 9.60
N ASP A 299 6.12 -19.54 10.72
CA ASP A 299 6.28 -18.94 12.04
C ASP A 299 7.74 -18.82 12.45
N LYS A 300 8.56 -19.84 12.15
CA LYS A 300 10.00 -19.79 12.41
C LYS A 300 10.69 -18.69 11.60
N ILE A 301 10.44 -18.61 10.30
CA ILE A 301 11.05 -17.57 9.46
C ILE A 301 10.58 -16.18 9.90
N HIS A 302 9.32 -16.05 10.32
CA HIS A 302 8.81 -14.82 10.90
C HIS A 302 9.57 -14.42 12.16
N LEU A 303 9.76 -15.32 13.13
CA LEU A 303 10.51 -15.06 14.36
C LEU A 303 12.01 -14.78 14.10
N ASP A 304 12.65 -15.53 13.19
CA ASP A 304 14.05 -15.34 12.79
C ASP A 304 14.27 -13.97 12.07
N THR A 305 13.21 -13.34 11.55
CA THR A 305 13.26 -11.96 11.02
C THR A 305 13.02 -10.88 12.07
N GLU A 306 12.55 -11.23 13.27
CA GLU A 306 12.31 -10.29 14.37
C GLU A 306 13.56 -10.02 15.22
N GLY A 307 14.65 -10.75 14.97
CA GLY A 307 15.92 -10.58 15.67
C GLY A 307 15.92 -11.19 17.08
N HIS A 308 15.14 -12.26 17.28
CA HIS A 308 15.20 -13.14 18.44
C HIS A 308 16.16 -14.30 18.20
#